data_AF-A0A7L9S6L8-F1
#
_entry.id   AF-A0A7L9S6L8-F1
#
_cell.length_a   1.000
_cell.length_b   1.000
_cell.length_c   1.000
_cell.angle_alpha   90.00
_cell.angle_beta   90.00
_cell.angle_gamma   90.00
#
_symmetry.space_group_name_H-M   'P 1'
#
loop_
_entity.id
_entity.type
_entity.pdbx_description
1 polymer ?
#
loop_
_entity_poly.entity_id
_entity_poly.type
_entity_poly.pdbx_seq_one_letter_code
_entity_poly.pdbx_strand_id
1 'polypeptide(L)'
;MLLKVGFVVVALLLAGAETIAQDELTIFTEAFPPYSFQQGDEVVGLNIDIIKMACKNANINCTFQLYPWQRSYNYALKHNNSGVVSTSRTPDREQQFNWVGPLVDMPTCFYKVAIRDDIVVNHRDDLLNYTIGLARNDVYEQILKSWGFKHGKNYISFNEKYAYMQAFKAGKLDLFLASANTINKHLSLLNLSFNDVIPIFLLNDDNLGGNYLALNKSVPPQLTLKLQAEVENITRSTTLDKLKNQYIPEISHDYSPTSKVVQACL
;
A
#
# COMPACT_ATOMS: atom_id res chain seq x y z
N MET A 1 -24.82 -76.87 -36.02
CA MET A 1 -25.27 -75.57 -35.50
C MET A 1 -24.20 -75.09 -34.51
N LEU A 2 -23.21 -74.35 -34.98
CA LEU A 2 -22.05 -73.90 -34.19
C LEU A 2 -22.29 -72.43 -33.76
N LEU A 3 -22.45 -72.19 -32.45
CA LEU A 3 -22.66 -70.85 -31.90
C LEU A 3 -21.38 -70.01 -32.03
N LYS A 4 -21.48 -68.87 -32.71
CA LYS A 4 -20.47 -67.80 -32.68
C LYS A 4 -20.67 -66.97 -31.42
N VAL A 5 -19.75 -67.06 -30.47
CA VAL A 5 -19.68 -66.17 -29.31
C VAL A 5 -18.97 -64.88 -29.76
N GLY A 6 -19.74 -63.79 -29.91
CA GLY A 6 -19.20 -62.48 -30.23
C GLY A 6 -18.67 -61.79 -28.97
N PHE A 7 -17.37 -61.52 -28.92
CA PHE A 7 -16.76 -60.67 -27.90
C PHE A 7 -17.10 -59.20 -28.20
N VAL A 8 -17.90 -58.57 -27.34
CA VAL A 8 -18.10 -57.12 -27.35
C VAL A 8 -16.96 -56.48 -26.57
N VAL A 9 -16.06 -55.79 -27.27
CA VAL A 9 -15.04 -54.95 -26.65
C VAL A 9 -15.69 -53.61 -26.29
N VAL A 10 -15.97 -53.41 -25.01
CA VAL A 10 -16.40 -52.12 -24.47
C VAL A 10 -15.15 -51.25 -24.31
N ALA A 11 -14.95 -50.30 -25.22
CA ALA A 11 -13.92 -49.28 -25.09
C ALA A 11 -14.35 -48.26 -24.02
N LEU A 12 -13.75 -48.33 -22.82
CA LEU A 12 -13.89 -47.27 -21.82
C LEU A 12 -13.17 -46.02 -22.32
N LEU A 13 -13.95 -45.02 -22.75
CA LEU A 13 -13.49 -43.64 -22.92
C LEU A 13 -13.15 -43.08 -21.53
N LEU A 14 -11.88 -43.16 -21.16
CA LEU A 14 -11.31 -42.38 -20.06
C LEU A 14 -11.32 -40.91 -20.50
N ALA A 15 -12.43 -40.21 -20.24
CA ALA A 15 -12.45 -38.76 -20.24
C ALA A 15 -11.56 -38.30 -19.08
N GLY A 16 -10.29 -38.00 -19.40
CA GLY A 16 -9.38 -37.35 -18.47
C GLY A 16 -9.97 -36.01 -18.09
N ALA A 17 -10.45 -35.88 -16.86
CA ALA A 17 -10.71 -34.58 -16.27
C ALA A 17 -9.34 -33.90 -16.12
N GLU A 18 -8.98 -33.05 -17.07
CA GLU A 18 -7.86 -32.14 -16.91
C GLU A 18 -8.17 -31.27 -15.69
N THR A 19 -7.49 -31.56 -14.58
CA THR A 19 -7.48 -30.70 -13.41
C THR A 19 -6.75 -29.44 -13.84
N ILE A 20 -7.50 -28.41 -14.21
CA ILE A 20 -6.95 -27.08 -14.48
C ILE A 20 -6.29 -26.64 -13.16
N ALA A 21 -4.96 -26.73 -13.10
CA ALA A 21 -4.21 -26.21 -11.98
C ALA A 21 -4.54 -24.73 -11.83
N GLN A 22 -5.04 -24.35 -10.66
CA GLN A 22 -5.39 -22.97 -10.39
C GLN A 22 -4.11 -22.15 -10.32
N ASP A 23 -4.09 -21.00 -11.00
CA ASP A 23 -2.97 -20.06 -10.93
C ASP A 23 -2.73 -19.67 -9.46
N GLU A 24 -1.48 -19.71 -8.99
CA GLU A 24 -1.12 -19.35 -7.62
C GLU A 24 -0.27 -18.08 -7.59
N LEU A 25 -0.55 -17.17 -6.64
CA LEU A 25 0.24 -15.98 -6.40
C LEU A 25 0.52 -15.79 -4.91
N THR A 26 1.77 -15.45 -4.57
CA THR A 26 2.13 -14.98 -3.22
C THR A 26 2.26 -13.46 -3.20
N ILE A 27 1.40 -12.80 -2.44
CA ILE A 27 1.38 -11.35 -2.31
C ILE A 27 1.99 -10.96 -0.95
N PHE A 28 3.12 -10.27 -1.00
CA PHE A 28 3.77 -9.72 0.18
C PHE A 28 3.25 -8.33 0.51
N THR A 29 3.28 -7.98 1.79
CA THR A 29 2.90 -6.65 2.26
C THR A 29 3.64 -6.28 3.54
N GLU A 30 3.38 -5.09 4.06
CA GLU A 30 3.86 -4.63 5.35
C GLU A 30 2.70 -4.15 6.23
N ALA A 31 3.00 -3.90 7.51
CA ALA A 31 2.06 -3.22 8.40
C ALA A 31 1.92 -1.74 8.00
N PHE A 32 0.87 -1.44 7.24
CA PHE A 32 0.53 -0.11 6.73
C PHE A 32 -1.00 0.12 6.78
N PRO A 33 -1.60 0.16 7.99
CA PRO A 33 -3.03 0.41 8.12
C PRO A 33 -3.38 1.82 7.59
N PRO A 34 -4.55 1.98 6.95
CA PRO A 34 -5.62 0.98 6.83
C PRO A 34 -5.47 0.07 5.61
N TYR A 35 -4.42 0.22 4.81
CA TYR A 35 -4.26 -0.49 3.53
C TYR A 35 -3.91 -1.98 3.71
N SER A 36 -3.04 -2.28 4.68
CA SER A 36 -2.60 -3.65 5.00
C SER A 36 -2.16 -3.76 6.46
N PHE A 37 -2.62 -4.75 7.19
CA PHE A 37 -2.20 -5.01 8.57
C PHE A 37 -2.59 -6.43 9.01
N GLN A 38 -2.00 -6.88 10.12
CA GLN A 38 -2.34 -8.15 10.73
C GLN A 38 -3.58 -7.98 11.64
N GLN A 39 -4.58 -8.84 11.48
CA GLN A 39 -5.72 -8.97 12.40
C GLN A 39 -5.92 -10.45 12.75
N GLY A 40 -5.56 -10.81 13.98
CA GLY A 40 -5.46 -12.23 14.36
C GLY A 40 -4.42 -12.94 13.50
N ASP A 41 -4.80 -14.07 12.91
CA ASP A 41 -3.92 -14.86 12.03
C ASP A 41 -4.00 -14.45 10.55
N GLU A 42 -4.85 -13.48 10.20
CA GLU A 42 -5.04 -13.02 8.82
C GLU A 42 -4.40 -11.67 8.52
N VAL A 43 -3.90 -11.53 7.30
CA VAL A 43 -3.56 -10.23 6.71
C VAL A 43 -4.84 -9.63 6.12
N VAL A 44 -5.20 -8.44 6.57
CA VAL A 44 -6.41 -7.70 6.18
C VAL A 44 -6.05 -6.25 5.82
N GLY A 45 -7.04 -5.47 5.39
CA GLY A 45 -6.89 -4.06 5.06
C GLY A 45 -7.53 -3.70 3.74
N LEU A 46 -7.70 -2.41 3.49
CA LEU A 46 -8.44 -1.90 2.33
C LEU A 46 -7.86 -2.41 1.00
N ASN A 47 -6.55 -2.27 0.80
CA ASN A 47 -5.91 -2.73 -0.44
C ASN A 47 -5.75 -4.25 -0.46
N ILE A 48 -5.62 -4.90 0.70
CA ILE A 48 -5.60 -6.35 0.80
C ILE A 48 -6.93 -6.95 0.34
N ASP A 49 -8.05 -6.41 0.82
CA ASP A 49 -9.37 -6.93 0.47
C ASP A 49 -9.74 -6.67 -0.99
N ILE A 50 -9.33 -5.53 -1.56
CA ILE A 50 -9.44 -5.30 -3.02
C ILE A 50 -8.71 -6.40 -3.79
N ILE A 51 -7.47 -6.74 -3.43
CA ILE A 51 -6.71 -7.78 -4.11
C ILE A 51 -7.27 -9.18 -3.84
N LYS A 52 -7.71 -9.50 -2.62
CA LYS A 52 -8.41 -10.76 -2.31
C LYS A 52 -9.63 -10.96 -3.20
N MET A 53 -10.45 -9.92 -3.34
CA MET A 53 -11.63 -9.94 -4.21
C MET A 53 -11.24 -10.09 -5.68
N ALA A 54 -10.24 -9.36 -6.14
CA ALA A 54 -9.76 -9.46 -7.51
C ALA A 54 -9.22 -10.86 -7.84
N CYS A 55 -8.42 -11.46 -6.95
CA CYS A 55 -7.94 -12.83 -7.10
C CYS A 55 -9.09 -13.83 -7.16
N LYS A 56 -10.08 -13.70 -6.25
CA LYS A 56 -11.26 -14.57 -6.23
C LYS A 56 -12.04 -14.50 -7.55
N ASN A 57 -12.32 -13.30 -8.05
CA ASN A 57 -13.06 -13.12 -9.30
C ASN A 57 -12.28 -13.63 -10.52
N ALA A 58 -10.95 -13.45 -10.52
CA ALA A 58 -10.07 -13.94 -11.56
C ALA A 58 -9.77 -15.45 -11.49
N ASN A 59 -10.33 -16.15 -10.49
CA ASN A 59 -10.05 -17.55 -10.17
C ASN A 59 -8.55 -17.83 -9.93
N ILE A 60 -7.85 -16.93 -9.25
CA ILE A 60 -6.44 -17.05 -8.87
C ILE A 60 -6.34 -17.32 -7.36
N ASN A 61 -5.56 -18.33 -6.97
CA ASN A 61 -5.28 -18.65 -5.58
C ASN A 61 -4.20 -17.72 -5.03
N CYS A 62 -4.61 -16.66 -4.33
CA CYS A 62 -3.69 -15.69 -3.73
C CYS A 62 -3.49 -15.93 -2.24
N THR A 63 -2.22 -16.05 -1.84
CA THR A 63 -1.80 -16.05 -0.43
C THR A 63 -1.20 -14.70 -0.06
N PHE A 64 -1.37 -14.29 1.19
CA PHE A 64 -0.90 -12.98 1.67
C PHE A 64 0.05 -13.15 2.85
N GLN A 65 1.20 -12.47 2.80
CA GLN A 65 2.23 -12.55 3.83
C GLN A 65 2.72 -11.17 4.24
N LEU A 66 2.79 -10.93 5.55
CA LEU A 66 3.19 -9.64 6.12
C LEU A 66 4.61 -9.71 6.67
N TYR A 67 5.48 -8.81 6.17
CA TYR A 67 6.86 -8.65 6.62
C TYR A 67 7.24 -7.15 6.66
N PRO A 68 8.38 -6.78 7.25
CA PRO A 68 8.92 -5.42 7.09
C PRO A 68 9.07 -5.06 5.61
N TRP A 69 8.75 -3.80 5.23
CA TRP A 69 8.72 -3.31 3.84
C TRP A 69 9.85 -3.84 2.97
N GLN A 70 11.09 -3.68 3.44
CA GLN A 70 12.28 -4.07 2.68
C GLN A 70 12.32 -5.56 2.39
N ARG A 71 11.83 -6.41 3.30
CA ARG A 71 11.73 -7.86 3.08
C ARG A 71 10.64 -8.16 2.06
N SER A 72 9.46 -7.59 2.20
CA SER A 72 8.32 -7.79 1.28
C SER A 72 8.67 -7.38 -0.15
N TYR A 73 9.26 -6.20 -0.32
CA TYR A 73 9.72 -5.71 -1.62
C TYR A 73 10.78 -6.63 -2.24
N ASN A 74 11.79 -7.04 -1.47
CA ASN A 74 12.83 -7.97 -1.95
C ASN A 74 12.28 -9.36 -2.28
N TYR A 75 11.32 -9.86 -1.51
CA TYR A 75 10.69 -11.15 -1.78
C TYR A 75 9.88 -11.11 -3.07
N ALA A 76 9.13 -10.02 -3.30
CA ALA A 76 8.40 -9.82 -4.54
C ALA A 76 9.32 -9.73 -5.77
N LEU A 77 10.54 -9.19 -5.63
CA LEU A 77 11.53 -9.17 -6.73
C LEU A 77 12.16 -10.54 -7.01
N LYS A 78 12.33 -11.38 -5.99
CA LYS A 78 13.14 -12.61 -6.08
C LYS A 78 12.33 -13.87 -6.34
N HIS A 79 11.09 -13.94 -5.87
CA HIS A 79 10.27 -15.13 -6.01
C HIS A 79 9.39 -15.04 -7.26
N ASN A 80 9.35 -16.13 -8.02
CA ASN A 80 8.42 -16.25 -9.13
C ASN A 80 6.98 -16.24 -8.61
N ASN A 81 6.02 -15.89 -9.47
CA ASN A 81 4.60 -15.90 -9.14
C ASN A 81 4.28 -15.10 -7.86
N SER A 82 4.91 -13.94 -7.71
CA SER A 82 4.75 -13.12 -6.51
C SER A 82 4.56 -11.65 -6.82
N GLY A 83 4.15 -10.89 -5.81
CA GLY A 83 4.06 -9.43 -5.90
C GLY A 83 4.05 -8.77 -4.53
N VAL A 84 4.07 -7.44 -4.51
CA VAL A 84 3.98 -6.62 -3.30
C VAL A 84 2.91 -5.54 -3.46
N VAL A 85 1.97 -5.50 -2.51
CA VAL A 85 0.80 -4.61 -2.57
C VAL A 85 0.98 -3.33 -1.75
N SER A 86 0.24 -2.29 -2.13
CA SER A 86 0.35 -0.92 -1.60
C SER A 86 1.72 -0.30 -1.87
N THR A 87 2.26 -0.58 -3.06
CA THR A 87 3.57 -0.11 -3.50
C THR A 87 3.43 1.17 -4.29
N SER A 88 4.13 2.23 -3.87
CA SER A 88 4.22 3.45 -4.66
C SER A 88 4.90 3.19 -6.00
N ARG A 89 4.21 3.50 -7.11
CA ARG A 89 4.77 3.44 -8.47
C ARG A 89 5.64 4.67 -8.70
N THR A 90 6.91 4.45 -9.00
CA THR A 90 7.89 5.53 -9.22
C THR A 90 8.72 5.22 -10.47
N PRO A 91 9.35 6.22 -11.10
CA PRO A 91 10.21 5.99 -12.27
C PRO A 91 11.28 4.91 -12.04
N ASP A 92 11.94 4.93 -10.87
CA ASP A 92 12.97 3.95 -10.50
C ASP A 92 12.44 2.51 -10.42
N ARG A 93 11.15 2.33 -10.09
CA ARG A 93 10.51 1.02 -9.91
C ARG A 93 9.81 0.53 -11.18
N GLU A 94 9.56 1.41 -12.14
CA GLU A 94 8.68 1.17 -13.29
C GLU A 94 9.04 -0.11 -14.05
N GLN A 95 10.34 -0.30 -14.32
CA GLN A 95 10.85 -1.44 -15.07
C GLN A 95 10.98 -2.73 -14.25
N GLN A 96 10.86 -2.65 -12.92
CA GLN A 96 11.10 -3.78 -12.02
C GLN A 96 9.87 -4.69 -11.86
N PHE A 97 8.67 -4.18 -12.14
CA PHE A 97 7.41 -4.88 -11.88
C PHE A 97 6.42 -4.76 -13.04
N ASN A 98 5.47 -5.69 -13.08
CA ASN A 98 4.21 -5.53 -13.79
C ASN A 98 3.20 -4.90 -12.82
N TRP A 99 2.50 -3.84 -13.23
CA TRP A 99 1.69 -3.04 -12.32
C TRP A 99 0.20 -3.35 -12.48
N VAL A 100 -0.49 -3.50 -11.36
CA VAL A 100 -1.95 -3.65 -11.27
C VAL A 100 -2.50 -2.55 -10.36
N GLY A 101 -3.43 -1.73 -10.88
CA GLY A 101 -4.01 -0.59 -10.16
C GLY A 101 -4.41 0.58 -11.06
N PRO A 102 -4.59 1.79 -10.52
CA PRO A 102 -4.28 2.18 -9.13
C PRO A 102 -5.17 1.50 -8.09
N LEU A 103 -4.63 1.33 -6.88
CA LEU A 103 -5.36 0.96 -5.66
C LEU A 103 -5.69 2.21 -4.86
N VAL A 104 -6.27 2.05 -3.66
CA VAL A 104 -6.57 3.20 -2.81
C VAL A 104 -5.29 3.77 -2.21
N ASP A 105 -5.16 5.08 -2.32
CA ASP A 105 -4.20 5.92 -1.61
C ASP A 105 -4.84 7.27 -1.23
N MET A 106 -4.06 8.12 -0.58
CA MET A 106 -4.40 9.52 -0.33
C MET A 106 -3.13 10.37 -0.39
N PRO A 107 -3.23 11.65 -0.77
CA PRO A 107 -2.11 12.57 -0.72
C PRO A 107 -1.45 12.60 0.66
N THR A 108 -0.13 12.78 0.68
CA THR A 108 0.66 12.80 1.90
C THR A 108 0.99 14.24 2.28
N CYS A 109 0.97 14.55 3.57
CA CYS A 109 1.27 15.86 4.10
C CYS A 109 2.29 15.82 5.22
N PHE A 110 3.02 16.92 5.36
CA PHE A 110 3.87 17.19 6.52
C PHE A 110 3.01 17.70 7.66
N TYR A 111 3.19 17.11 8.84
CA TYR A 111 2.51 17.51 10.07
C TYR A 111 3.52 18.01 11.09
N LYS A 112 3.14 19.04 11.84
CA LYS A 112 3.81 19.49 13.05
C LYS A 112 2.92 19.27 14.27
N VAL A 113 3.49 19.35 15.47
CA VAL A 113 2.70 19.47 16.71
C VAL A 113 1.98 20.83 16.72
N ALA A 114 0.71 20.85 17.11
CA ALA A 114 -0.14 22.04 17.07
C ALA A 114 0.42 23.24 17.85
N ILE A 115 1.03 22.99 19.02
CA ILE A 115 1.59 24.04 19.89
C ILE A 115 2.89 24.69 19.35
N ARG A 116 3.50 24.14 18.29
CA ARG A 116 4.77 24.62 17.73
C ARG A 116 4.53 25.77 16.73
N ASP A 117 4.22 26.96 17.25
CA ASP A 117 3.99 28.16 16.42
C ASP A 117 5.27 28.69 15.76
N ASP A 118 6.44 28.27 16.22
CA ASP A 118 7.75 28.59 15.66
C ASP A 118 7.99 27.92 14.28
N ILE A 119 7.27 26.84 13.96
CA ILE A 119 7.37 26.16 12.67
C ILE A 119 6.44 26.84 11.65
N VAL A 120 7.06 27.58 10.73
CA VAL A 120 6.40 28.27 9.62
C VAL A 120 6.95 27.75 8.28
N VAL A 121 6.04 27.35 7.39
CA VAL A 121 6.34 26.83 6.05
C VAL A 121 5.40 27.50 5.06
N ASN A 122 5.94 28.33 4.17
CA ASN A 122 5.19 29.01 3.11
C ASN A 122 5.45 28.37 1.75
N HIS A 123 6.67 27.86 1.54
CA HIS A 123 7.07 27.13 0.35
C HIS A 123 7.90 25.89 0.71
N ARG A 124 7.99 24.95 -0.23
CA ARG A 124 8.68 23.66 -0.03
C ARG A 124 10.06 23.80 0.61
N ASP A 125 10.86 24.77 0.15
CA ASP A 125 12.25 24.92 0.60
C ASP A 125 12.37 25.34 2.08
N ASP A 126 11.30 25.88 2.69
CA ASP A 126 11.26 26.18 4.13
C ASP A 126 11.35 24.91 4.97
N LEU A 127 10.92 23.76 4.43
CA LEU A 127 11.00 22.47 5.11
C LEU A 127 12.45 22.06 5.40
N LEU A 128 13.43 22.60 4.67
CA LEU A 128 14.86 22.38 4.90
C LEU A 128 15.39 23.07 6.17
N ASN A 129 14.57 23.84 6.88
CA ASN A 129 14.90 24.39 8.19
C ASN A 129 14.54 23.45 9.35
N TYR A 130 13.80 22.38 9.08
CA TYR A 130 13.25 21.49 10.11
C TYR A 130 13.75 20.05 9.96
N THR A 131 13.49 19.27 11.01
CA THR A 131 13.86 17.86 11.08
C THR A 131 12.66 16.93 10.89
N ILE A 132 12.86 15.86 10.12
CA ILE A 132 11.83 14.84 9.87
C ILE A 132 12.41 13.42 10.04
N GLY A 133 11.60 12.51 10.58
CA GLY A 133 11.93 11.09 10.64
C GLY A 133 11.18 10.27 9.61
N LEU A 134 11.84 9.26 9.04
CA LEU A 134 11.25 8.35 8.06
C LEU A 134 11.81 6.94 8.23
N ALA A 135 11.07 5.95 7.74
CA ALA A 135 11.59 4.60 7.61
C ALA A 135 12.67 4.55 6.52
N ARG A 136 13.71 3.75 6.74
CA ARG A 136 14.81 3.58 5.80
C ARG A 136 14.31 2.92 4.51
N ASN A 137 14.73 3.45 3.36
CA ASN A 137 14.33 2.98 2.02
C ASN A 137 12.82 3.09 1.75
N ASP A 138 12.12 3.93 2.53
CA ASP A 138 10.79 4.38 2.18
C ASP A 138 10.84 5.26 0.92
N VAL A 139 9.77 5.29 0.14
CA VAL A 139 9.69 6.12 -1.07
C VAL A 139 9.91 7.60 -0.76
N TYR A 140 9.47 8.08 0.40
CA TYR A 140 9.67 9.47 0.80
C TYR A 140 11.14 9.82 1.03
N GLU A 141 12.01 8.84 1.35
CA GLU A 141 13.44 9.11 1.51
C GLU A 141 14.08 9.62 0.21
N GLN A 142 13.73 9.01 -0.93
CA GLN A 142 14.25 9.44 -2.23
C GLN A 142 13.73 10.82 -2.65
N ILE A 143 12.47 11.12 -2.33
CA ILE A 143 11.84 12.41 -2.65
C ILE A 143 12.44 13.53 -1.80
N LEU A 144 12.58 13.32 -0.50
CA LEU A 144 13.18 14.32 0.37
C LEU A 144 14.63 14.60 -0.06
N LYS A 145 15.38 13.57 -0.48
CA LYS A 145 16.72 13.76 -1.07
C LYS A 145 16.67 14.61 -2.35
N SER A 146 15.74 14.35 -3.26
CA SER A 146 15.61 15.14 -4.51
C SER A 146 15.21 16.59 -4.22
N TRP A 147 14.53 16.85 -3.11
CA TRP A 147 14.20 18.19 -2.61
C TRP A 147 15.33 18.85 -1.81
N GLY A 148 16.50 18.21 -1.69
CA GLY A 148 17.68 18.79 -1.04
C GLY A 148 17.84 18.46 0.45
N PHE A 149 16.99 17.62 1.03
CA PHE A 149 17.15 17.17 2.42
C PHE A 149 18.41 16.33 2.56
N LYS A 150 19.14 16.54 3.66
CA LYS A 150 20.37 15.81 3.96
C LYS A 150 20.20 14.90 5.17
N HIS A 151 20.66 13.66 5.05
CA HIS A 151 20.64 12.69 6.15
C HIS A 151 21.48 13.22 7.32
N GLY A 152 20.99 13.08 8.55
CA GLY A 152 21.67 13.57 9.75
C GLY A 152 21.59 15.08 9.97
N LYS A 153 20.98 15.82 9.04
CA LYS A 153 20.70 17.26 9.17
C LYS A 153 19.20 17.54 9.15
N ASN A 154 18.56 17.25 8.02
CA ASN A 154 17.15 17.52 7.80
C ASN A 154 16.28 16.28 8.01
N TYR A 155 16.82 15.10 7.72
CA TYR A 155 16.08 13.86 7.96
C TYR A 155 16.91 12.78 8.65
N ILE A 156 16.22 11.93 9.41
CA ILE A 156 16.78 10.79 10.13
C ILE A 156 16.04 9.51 9.73
N SER A 157 16.78 8.47 9.35
CA SER A 157 16.19 7.18 8.96
C SER A 157 16.08 6.20 10.14
N PHE A 158 14.97 5.47 10.19
CA PHE A 158 14.67 4.47 11.21
C PHE A 158 14.46 3.09 10.56
N ASN A 159 14.74 2.01 11.28
CA ASN A 159 14.63 0.65 10.73
C ASN A 159 13.18 0.15 10.66
N GLU A 160 12.35 0.56 11.61
CA GLU A 160 10.93 0.19 11.70
C GLU A 160 10.03 1.31 11.18
N LYS A 161 8.91 0.94 10.53
CA LYS A 161 8.05 1.88 9.80
C LYS A 161 7.65 3.11 10.60
N TYR A 162 7.31 2.93 11.88
CA TYR A 162 6.78 3.99 12.74
C TYR A 162 7.71 4.38 13.90
N ALA A 163 8.95 3.88 13.94
CA ALA A 163 9.83 4.13 15.09
C ALA A 163 10.18 5.62 15.28
N TYR A 164 10.15 6.43 14.21
CA TYR A 164 10.39 7.86 14.29
C TYR A 164 9.31 8.61 15.10
N MET A 165 8.10 8.06 15.25
CA MET A 165 7.01 8.74 15.94
C MET A 165 7.34 9.01 17.42
N GLN A 166 8.09 8.11 18.07
CA GLN A 166 8.54 8.34 19.46
C GLN A 166 9.52 9.52 19.56
N ALA A 167 10.41 9.67 18.57
CA ALA A 167 11.32 10.81 18.51
C ALA A 167 10.58 12.12 18.23
N PHE A 168 9.57 12.10 17.36
CA PHE A 168 8.66 13.23 17.14
C PHE A 168 7.92 13.64 18.43
N LYS A 169 7.29 12.69 19.13
CA LYS A 169 6.61 12.97 20.42
C LYS A 169 7.54 13.59 21.46
N ALA A 170 8.79 13.14 21.49
CA ALA A 170 9.81 13.63 22.41
C ALA A 170 10.41 14.99 22.01
N GLY A 171 9.92 15.62 20.92
CA GLY A 171 10.42 16.91 20.43
C GLY A 171 11.81 16.83 19.78
N LYS A 172 12.28 15.63 19.41
CA LYS A 172 13.58 15.43 18.72
C LYS A 172 13.46 15.53 17.21
N LEU A 173 12.24 15.48 16.69
CA LEU A 173 11.91 15.71 15.29
C LEU A 173 10.79 16.73 15.23
N ASP A 174 10.86 17.65 14.28
CA ASP A 174 9.88 18.72 14.13
C ASP A 174 8.65 18.27 13.35
N LEU A 175 8.84 17.37 12.38
CA LEU A 175 7.83 16.98 11.40
C LEU A 175 7.70 15.45 11.27
N PHE A 176 6.53 15.01 10.81
CA PHE A 176 6.34 13.67 10.24
C PHE A 176 5.44 13.72 9.00
N LEU A 177 5.46 12.63 8.21
CA LEU A 177 4.60 12.47 7.03
C LEU A 177 3.46 11.51 7.34
N ALA A 178 2.25 11.88 6.93
CA ALA A 178 1.09 11.01 6.91
C ALA A 178 0.12 11.44 5.82
N SER A 179 -0.77 10.54 5.41
CA SER A 179 -1.93 10.85 4.59
C SER A 179 -3.20 10.88 5.43
N ALA A 180 -4.29 11.43 4.89
CA ALA A 180 -5.61 11.43 5.54
C ALA A 180 -6.05 10.03 6.00
N ASN A 181 -5.70 8.98 5.26
CA ASN A 181 -6.04 7.61 5.66
C ASN A 181 -5.12 7.05 6.75
N THR A 182 -3.87 7.50 6.85
CA THR A 182 -2.85 6.86 7.70
C THR A 182 -2.57 7.63 8.99
N ILE A 183 -2.98 8.89 9.08
CA ILE A 183 -2.78 9.77 10.24
C ILE A 183 -3.34 9.17 11.53
N ASN A 184 -4.50 8.50 11.49
CA ASN A 184 -5.07 7.79 12.66
C ASN A 184 -4.11 6.78 13.27
N LYS A 185 -3.37 6.03 12.42
CA LYS A 185 -2.36 5.10 12.93
C LYS A 185 -1.21 5.84 13.61
N HIS A 186 -0.71 6.92 13.00
CA HIS A 186 0.37 7.72 13.56
C HIS A 186 -0.01 8.30 14.94
N LEU A 187 -1.21 8.84 15.06
CA LEU A 187 -1.71 9.47 16.29
C LEU A 187 -1.94 8.45 17.40
N SER A 188 -2.57 7.30 17.10
CA SER A 188 -2.83 6.25 18.08
C SER A 188 -1.56 5.62 18.67
N LEU A 189 -0.45 5.57 17.92
CA LEU A 189 0.84 5.09 18.44
C LEU A 189 1.41 5.95 19.57
N LEU A 190 0.94 7.20 19.68
CA LEU A 190 1.45 8.20 20.61
C LEU A 190 0.39 8.68 21.60
N ASN A 191 -0.83 8.13 21.59
CA ASN A 191 -1.99 8.66 22.31
C ASN A 191 -2.23 10.15 22.01
N LEU A 192 -2.05 10.54 20.75
CA LEU A 192 -2.37 11.88 20.25
C LEU A 192 -3.74 11.85 19.56
N SER A 193 -4.31 13.04 19.38
CA SER A 193 -5.54 13.32 18.66
C SER A 193 -5.26 14.24 17.46
N PHE A 194 -6.27 14.45 16.62
CA PHE A 194 -6.16 15.39 15.50
C PHE A 194 -5.93 16.83 15.94
N ASN A 195 -6.34 17.20 17.16
CA ASN A 195 -6.12 18.54 17.70
C ASN A 195 -4.66 18.77 18.13
N ASP A 196 -3.87 17.70 18.26
CA ASP A 196 -2.47 17.79 18.69
C ASP A 196 -1.51 18.01 17.52
N VAL A 197 -1.97 17.91 16.27
CA VAL A 197 -1.15 18.05 15.07
C VAL A 197 -1.82 18.90 14.01
N ILE A 198 -1.02 19.56 13.18
CA ILE A 198 -1.52 20.41 12.08
C ILE A 198 -0.79 20.04 10.80
N PRO A 199 -1.51 19.77 9.68
CA PRO A 199 -0.87 19.65 8.38
C PRO A 199 -0.40 21.03 7.90
N ILE A 200 0.87 21.13 7.53
CA ILE A 200 1.50 22.41 7.16
C ILE A 200 1.98 22.47 5.71
N PHE A 201 2.12 21.33 5.04
CA PHE A 201 2.54 21.28 3.65
C PHE A 201 2.05 20.00 2.96
N LEU A 202 1.50 20.14 1.76
CA LEU A 202 1.14 19.00 0.90
C LEU A 202 2.39 18.49 0.18
N LEU A 203 2.73 17.22 0.36
CA LEU A 203 3.79 16.57 -0.41
C LEU A 203 3.20 16.22 -1.80
N ASN A 204 3.44 17.10 -2.77
CA ASN A 204 3.08 16.90 -4.17
C ASN A 204 4.35 16.74 -5.01
N ASP A 205 4.62 15.53 -5.48
CA ASP A 205 5.76 15.20 -6.34
C ASP A 205 5.30 14.27 -7.47
N ASP A 206 5.59 14.64 -8.72
CA ASP A 206 5.15 13.88 -9.90
C ASP A 206 5.76 12.47 -9.97
N ASN A 207 6.82 12.18 -9.21
CA ASN A 207 7.43 10.85 -9.14
C ASN A 207 6.67 9.90 -8.20
N LEU A 208 5.66 10.38 -7.45
CA LEU A 208 4.76 9.56 -6.65
C LEU A 208 3.50 9.19 -7.43
N GLY A 209 3.52 8.01 -8.05
CA GLY A 209 2.39 7.53 -8.86
C GLY A 209 1.21 6.95 -8.06
N GLY A 210 1.30 6.85 -6.74
CA GLY A 210 0.25 6.27 -5.91
C GLY A 210 0.40 4.75 -5.66
N ASN A 211 -0.56 4.14 -4.97
CA ASN A 211 -0.49 2.73 -4.53
C ASN A 211 -0.90 1.73 -5.61
N TYR A 212 -0.09 0.70 -5.83
CA TYR A 212 -0.36 -0.40 -6.76
C TYR A 212 -0.04 -1.76 -6.15
N LEU A 213 -0.54 -2.82 -6.80
CA LEU A 213 0.04 -4.15 -6.72
C LEU A 213 1.18 -4.25 -7.75
N ALA A 214 2.40 -4.47 -7.26
CA ALA A 214 3.60 -4.62 -8.07
C ALA A 214 3.95 -6.10 -8.18
N LEU A 215 3.65 -6.72 -9.33
CA LEU A 215 3.89 -8.12 -9.61
C LEU A 215 5.29 -8.34 -10.19
N ASN A 216 5.94 -9.43 -9.78
CA ASN A 216 7.21 -9.87 -10.34
C ASN A 216 7.11 -9.99 -11.88
N LYS A 217 8.18 -9.66 -12.61
CA LYS A 217 8.22 -9.77 -14.08
C LYS A 217 7.98 -11.18 -14.62
N SER A 218 8.22 -12.22 -13.81
CA SER A 218 7.92 -13.61 -14.15
C SER A 218 6.41 -13.93 -14.17
N VAL A 219 5.56 -13.11 -13.53
CA VAL A 219 4.11 -13.34 -13.53
C VAL A 219 3.59 -13.23 -14.97
N PRO A 220 2.88 -14.24 -15.50
CA PRO A 220 2.44 -14.21 -16.88
C PRO A 220 1.56 -12.98 -17.17
N PRO A 221 1.71 -12.32 -18.34
CA PRO A 221 0.95 -11.12 -18.68
C PRO A 221 -0.56 -11.30 -18.56
N GLN A 222 -1.08 -12.50 -18.87
CA GLN A 222 -2.50 -12.81 -18.76
C GLN A 222 -3.03 -12.68 -17.32
N LEU A 223 -2.26 -13.09 -16.31
CA LEU A 223 -2.65 -12.95 -14.90
C LEU A 223 -2.68 -11.48 -14.48
N THR A 224 -1.67 -10.71 -14.92
CA THR A 224 -1.62 -9.26 -14.71
C THR A 224 -2.87 -8.58 -15.29
N LEU A 225 -3.25 -8.92 -16.54
CA LEU A 225 -4.41 -8.35 -17.20
C LEU A 225 -5.74 -8.73 -16.53
N LYS A 226 -5.89 -9.99 -16.10
CA LYS A 226 -7.07 -10.44 -15.34
C LYS A 226 -7.22 -9.66 -14.04
N LEU A 227 -6.14 -9.55 -13.26
CA LEU A 227 -6.14 -8.80 -12.00
C LEU A 227 -6.41 -7.31 -12.23
N GLN A 228 -5.85 -6.71 -13.28
CA GLN A 228 -6.13 -5.32 -13.66
C GLN A 228 -7.62 -5.10 -13.93
N ALA A 229 -8.24 -5.95 -14.74
CA ALA A 229 -9.67 -5.85 -15.05
C ALA A 229 -10.54 -5.94 -13.78
N GLU A 230 -10.22 -6.87 -12.88
CA GLU A 230 -10.98 -7.04 -11.64
C GLU A 230 -10.78 -5.87 -10.66
N VAL A 231 -9.54 -5.38 -10.53
CA VAL A 231 -9.26 -4.19 -9.70
C VAL A 231 -10.01 -2.97 -10.24
N GLU A 232 -10.04 -2.76 -11.56
CA GLU A 232 -10.84 -1.68 -12.16
C GLU A 232 -12.34 -1.83 -11.90
N ASN A 233 -12.87 -3.04 -12.02
CA ASN A 233 -14.29 -3.31 -11.74
C ASN A 233 -14.64 -3.01 -10.27
N ILE A 234 -13.80 -3.44 -9.33
CA ILE A 234 -14.02 -3.20 -7.90
C ILE A 234 -13.95 -1.72 -7.59
N THR A 235 -12.89 -1.04 -8.05
CA THR A 235 -12.62 0.38 -7.77
C THR A 235 -13.63 1.34 -8.39
N ARG A 236 -14.30 0.95 -9.49
CA ARG A 236 -15.39 1.73 -10.11
C ARG A 236 -16.79 1.39 -9.60
N SER A 237 -16.92 0.43 -8.67
CA SER A 237 -18.21 -0.02 -8.15
C SER A 237 -18.48 0.49 -6.73
N THR A 238 -19.75 0.41 -6.30
CA THR A 238 -20.16 0.70 -4.92
C THR A 238 -19.55 -0.26 -3.88
N THR A 239 -18.89 -1.33 -4.34
CA THR A 239 -18.07 -2.20 -3.49
C THR A 239 -16.93 -1.43 -2.84
N LEU A 240 -16.30 -0.51 -3.57
CA LEU A 240 -15.22 0.30 -3.03
C LEU A 240 -15.69 1.14 -1.84
N ASP A 241 -16.88 1.71 -1.90
CA ASP A 241 -17.44 2.52 -0.82
C ASP A 241 -17.67 1.70 0.44
N LYS A 242 -18.17 0.46 0.29
CA LYS A 242 -18.31 -0.47 1.43
C LYS A 242 -16.96 -0.80 2.07
N LEU A 243 -15.94 -1.07 1.26
CA LEU A 243 -14.59 -1.34 1.76
C LEU A 243 -13.99 -0.10 2.43
N LYS A 244 -14.16 1.10 1.86
CA LYS A 244 -13.73 2.35 2.49
C LYS A 244 -14.39 2.54 3.84
N ASN A 245 -15.71 2.39 3.93
CA ASN A 245 -16.46 2.55 5.19
C ASN A 245 -16.06 1.52 6.27
N GLN A 246 -15.57 0.34 5.86
CA GLN A 246 -15.07 -0.67 6.79
C GLN A 246 -13.73 -0.28 7.42
N TYR A 247 -12.85 0.42 6.68
CA TYR A 247 -11.44 0.60 7.05
C TYR A 247 -11.03 2.04 7.36
N ILE A 248 -11.72 3.02 6.78
CA ILE A 248 -11.45 4.44 6.95
C ILE A 248 -12.56 4.99 7.85
N PRO A 249 -12.27 5.26 9.13
CA PRO A 249 -13.26 5.87 10.01
C PRO A 249 -13.59 7.27 9.50
N GLU A 250 -14.85 7.68 9.63
CA GLU A 250 -15.22 9.08 9.42
C GLU A 250 -14.48 9.94 10.45
N ILE A 251 -13.66 10.88 9.98
CA ILE A 251 -12.97 11.83 10.85
C ILE A 251 -13.83 13.10 10.89
N SER A 252 -14.48 13.35 12.02
CA SER A 252 -15.10 14.65 12.27
C SER A 252 -14.01 15.65 12.66
N HIS A 253 -13.76 16.63 11.81
CA HIS A 253 -12.91 17.77 12.17
C HIS A 253 -13.77 18.81 12.88
N ASP A 254 -13.47 19.10 14.15
CA ASP A 254 -14.13 20.15 14.94
C ASP A 254 -13.81 21.58 14.44
N TYR A 255 -13.02 21.70 13.37
CA TYR A 255 -12.60 22.97 12.80
C TYR A 255 -12.80 22.97 11.27
N SER A 256 -13.38 24.05 10.75
CA SER A 256 -13.48 24.31 9.30
C SER A 256 -12.09 24.64 8.74
N PRO A 257 -11.52 23.82 7.83
CA PRO A 257 -10.22 24.08 7.23
C PRO A 257 -10.16 25.46 6.55
N THR A 258 -9.50 26.44 7.17
CA THR A 258 -9.33 27.79 6.59
C THR A 258 -8.17 27.86 5.60
N SER A 259 -7.24 26.90 5.64
CA SER A 259 -6.11 26.78 4.72
C SER A 259 -6.35 25.72 3.64
N LYS A 260 -5.99 26.05 2.39
CA LYS A 260 -5.99 25.10 1.25
C LYS A 260 -5.17 23.85 1.52
N VAL A 261 -4.10 23.96 2.33
CA VAL A 261 -3.28 22.80 2.72
C VAL A 261 -4.09 21.86 3.59
N VAL A 262 -4.80 22.39 4.59
CA VAL A 262 -5.62 21.57 5.48
C VAL A 262 -6.72 20.85 4.69
N GLN A 263 -7.34 21.51 3.71
CA GLN A 263 -8.33 20.88 2.81
C GLN A 263 -7.76 19.77 1.91
N ALA A 264 -6.48 19.84 1.55
CA ALA A 264 -5.84 18.83 0.72
C ALA A 264 -5.29 17.64 1.55
N CYS A 265 -5.20 17.80 2.87
CA CYS A 265 -4.54 16.87 3.78
C CYS A 265 -5.52 16.11 4.70
N LEU A 266 -6.79 16.51 4.72
CA LEU A 266 -7.88 15.94 5.49
C LEU A 266 -8.93 15.39 4.53
#